data_AF-A0A1V6BUZ1-F1
#
_entry.id   AF-A0A1V6BUZ1-F1
#
_cell.length_a   1.000
_cell.length_b   1.000
_cell.length_c   1.000
_cell.angle_alpha   90.00
_cell.angle_beta   90.00
_cell.angle_gamma   90.00
#
_symmetry.space_group_name_H-M   'P 1'
#
loop_
_entity.id
_entity.type
_entity.pdbx_description
1 polymer ?
#
loop_
_entity_poly.entity_id
_entity_poly.type
_entity_poly.pdbx_seq_one_letter_code
_entity_poly.pdbx_strand_id
1 'polypeptide(L)'
;MKTLLMQAVLLIVGAALILTRRYWGKPSAVVAAGIFFINLFWVTMVLGHDIKIWSFIRNSLIGNIFMISVILINLIAVVVLALFGK
;
A
#
# COMPACT_ATOMS: atom_id res chain seq x y z
N MET A 1 2.50 -20.04 5.18
CA MET A 1 1.74 -19.61 6.38
C MET A 1 1.86 -18.10 6.66
N LYS A 2 3.06 -17.50 6.65
CA LYS A 2 3.26 -16.04 6.85
C LYS A 2 2.56 -15.14 5.79
N THR A 3 2.44 -15.62 4.55
CA THR A 3 1.85 -14.90 3.41
C THR A 3 0.33 -14.75 3.48
N LEU A 4 -0.39 -15.77 3.96
CA LEU A 4 -1.86 -15.74 4.06
C LEU A 4 -2.34 -14.77 5.15
N LEU A 5 -1.61 -14.72 6.27
CA LEU A 5 -1.94 -13.83 7.38
C LEU A 5 -1.74 -12.36 6.97
N MET A 6 -0.70 -12.06 6.21
CA MET A 6 -0.46 -10.71 5.66
C MET A 6 -1.52 -10.30 4.64
N GLN A 7 -1.94 -11.22 3.76
CA GLN A 7 -3.03 -10.98 2.81
C GLN A 7 -4.37 -10.77 3.52
N ALA A 8 -4.66 -11.55 4.57
CA ALA A 8 -5.87 -11.39 5.39
C ALA A 8 -5.90 -10.04 6.11
N VAL A 9 -4.77 -9.59 6.67
CA VAL A 9 -4.66 -8.27 7.31
C VAL A 9 -4.88 -7.15 6.29
N LEU A 10 -4.27 -7.23 5.11
CA LEU A 10 -4.49 -6.24 4.03
C LEU A 10 -5.95 -6.20 3.59
N LEU A 11 -6.61 -7.36 3.48
CA LEU A 11 -8.03 -7.46 3.12
C LEU A 11 -8.94 -6.81 4.17
N ILE A 12 -8.70 -7.10 5.45
CA ILE A 12 -9.48 -6.53 6.56
C ILE A 12 -9.32 -5.01 6.61
N VAL A 13 -8.09 -4.51 6.45
CA VAL A 13 -7.81 -3.06 6.44
C VAL A 13 -8.47 -2.38 5.24
N GLY A 14 -8.38 -2.99 4.05
CA GLY A 14 -9.07 -2.48 2.85
C GLY A 14 -10.59 -2.45 3.00
N ALA A 15 -11.19 -3.51 3.55
CA ALA A 15 -12.63 -3.56 3.80
C ALA A 15 -13.09 -2.51 4.83
N ALA A 16 -12.33 -2.31 5.90
CA ALA A 16 -12.62 -1.29 6.91
C ALA A 16 -12.58 0.14 6.36
N LEU A 17 -11.65 0.42 5.43
CA LEU A 17 -11.56 1.70 4.72
C LEU A 17 -12.75 1.93 3.78
N ILE A 18 -13.23 0.90 3.08
CA ILE A 18 -14.38 1.01 2.17
C ILE A 18 -15.69 1.22 2.95
N LEU A 19 -15.87 0.51 4.07
CA LEU A 19 -17.12 0.51 4.85
C LEU A 19 -17.35 1.80 5.66
N THR A 20 -16.33 2.64 5.83
CA THR A 20 -16.49 3.89 6.57
C THR A 20 -17.06 5.00 5.67
N ARG A 21 -18.37 5.30 5.80
CA ARG A 21 -19.05 6.41 5.08
C ARG A 21 -18.32 7.76 5.15
N ARG A 22 -17.59 8.01 6.25
CA ARG A 22 -16.80 9.23 6.47
C ARG A 22 -15.57 9.32 5.56
N TYR A 23 -15.08 8.18 5.07
CA TYR A 23 -13.92 8.09 4.19
C TYR A 23 -14.22 8.71 2.82
N TRP A 24 -15.36 8.35 2.22
CA TRP A 24 -15.80 8.87 0.92
C TRP A 24 -16.19 10.35 0.92
N GLY A 25 -16.45 10.93 2.10
CA GLY A 25 -16.67 12.37 2.27
C GLY A 25 -15.40 13.20 2.43
N LYS A 26 -14.21 12.57 2.49
CA LYS A 26 -12.93 13.22 2.71
C LYS A 26 -12.03 13.05 1.47
N PRO A 27 -12.00 14.03 0.56
CA PRO A 27 -11.30 13.90 -0.72
C PRO A 27 -9.81 13.60 -0.56
N SER A 28 -9.17 14.13 0.49
CA SER A 28 -7.77 13.86 0.81
C SER A 28 -7.48 12.38 1.11
N ALA A 29 -8.39 11.69 1.81
CA ALA A 29 -8.26 10.28 2.15
C ALA A 29 -8.42 9.39 0.92
N VAL A 30 -9.38 9.72 0.04
CA VAL A 30 -9.64 9.02 -1.22
C VAL A 30 -8.44 9.10 -2.17
N VAL A 31 -7.85 10.30 -2.32
CA VAL A 31 -6.63 10.48 -3.12
C VAL A 31 -5.48 9.64 -2.56
N ALA A 32 -5.31 9.62 -1.23
CA ALA A 32 -4.27 8.80 -0.60
C ALA A 32 -4.45 7.31 -0.87
N ALA A 33 -5.69 6.77 -0.88
CA ALA A 33 -5.88 5.36 -1.28
C ALA A 33 -5.57 5.14 -2.75
N GLY A 34 -5.91 6.08 -3.64
CA GLY A 34 -5.51 6.00 -5.04
C GLY A 34 -3.99 5.84 -5.16
N ILE A 35 -3.23 6.65 -4.42
CA ILE A 35 -1.76 6.55 -4.37
C ILE A 35 -1.31 5.20 -3.77
N PHE A 36 -1.99 4.71 -2.73
CA PHE A 36 -1.72 3.40 -2.14
C PHE A 36 -1.84 2.28 -3.17
N PHE A 37 -2.94 2.25 -3.93
CA PHE A 37 -3.15 1.25 -4.98
C PHE A 37 -2.13 1.36 -6.12
N ILE A 38 -1.75 2.57 -6.53
CA ILE A 38 -0.69 2.80 -7.53
C ILE A 38 0.66 2.24 -7.03
N ASN A 39 1.01 2.48 -5.78
CA ASN A 39 2.24 1.95 -5.19
C ASN A 39 2.21 0.42 -5.08
N LEU A 40 1.06 -0.15 -4.74
CA LEU A 40 0.89 -1.61 -4.66
C LEU A 40 1.00 -2.26 -6.04
N PHE A 41 0.42 -1.63 -7.07
CA PHE A 41 0.59 -2.03 -8.47
C PHE A 41 2.07 -1.95 -8.89
N TRP A 42 2.76 -0.86 -8.57
CA TRP A 42 4.18 -0.71 -8.90
C TRP A 42 5.04 -1.78 -8.22
N VAL A 43 4.85 -2.05 -6.93
CA VAL A 43 5.59 -3.11 -6.22
C VAL A 43 5.31 -4.49 -6.81
N THR A 44 4.06 -4.80 -7.17
CA THR A 44 3.73 -6.08 -7.81
C THR A 44 4.34 -6.21 -9.20
N MET A 45 4.43 -5.13 -9.98
CA MET A 45 5.16 -5.08 -11.25
C MET A 45 6.66 -5.31 -11.05
N VAL A 46 7.28 -4.62 -10.10
CA VAL A 46 8.70 -4.80 -9.73
C VAL A 46 8.99 -6.25 -9.34
N LEU A 47 8.08 -6.87 -8.59
CA LEU A 47 8.20 -8.27 -8.19
C LEU A 47 7.98 -9.25 -9.34
N GLY A 48 6.98 -8.99 -10.20
CA GLY A 48 6.49 -9.93 -11.21
C GLY A 48 7.14 -9.85 -12.59
N HIS A 49 7.96 -8.83 -12.89
CA HIS A 49 8.60 -8.69 -14.21
C HIS A 49 10.12 -8.65 -14.12
N ASP A 50 10.80 -9.38 -15.00
CA ASP A 50 12.25 -9.53 -14.99
C ASP A 50 12.96 -8.40 -15.77
N ILE A 51 12.84 -7.18 -15.25
CA ILE A 51 13.54 -6.01 -15.80
C ILE A 51 14.86 -5.82 -15.05
N LYS A 52 15.97 -5.63 -15.78
CA LYS A 52 17.32 -5.45 -15.19
C LYS A 52 17.38 -4.37 -14.11
N ILE A 53 16.65 -3.27 -14.27
CA ILE A 53 16.61 -2.17 -13.29
C ILE A 53 15.86 -2.54 -12.01
N TRP A 54 14.91 -3.48 -12.09
CA TRP A 54 14.12 -3.97 -10.95
C TRP A 54 14.78 -5.15 -10.24
N SER A 55 15.70 -5.86 -10.92
CA SER A 55 16.50 -6.93 -10.31
C SER A 55 17.27 -6.43 -9.08
N PHE A 56 17.87 -5.24 -9.14
CA PHE A 56 18.56 -4.65 -7.99
C PHE A 56 17.62 -4.40 -6.80
N ILE A 57 16.39 -3.95 -7.07
CA ILE A 57 15.40 -3.63 -6.04
C ILE A 57 14.89 -4.91 -5.36
N ARG A 58 14.67 -5.99 -6.12
CA ARG A 58 14.23 -7.29 -5.57
C ARG A 58 15.31 -8.03 -4.80
N ASN A 59 16.54 -8.01 -5.32
CA ASN A 59 17.62 -8.86 -4.83
C ASN A 59 18.47 -8.18 -3.76
N SER A 60 18.26 -6.89 -3.47
CA SER A 60 18.94 -6.19 -2.38
C SER A 60 18.05 -6.08 -1.14
N LEU A 61 18.66 -6.24 0.04
CA LEU A 61 17.99 -6.01 1.32
C LEU A 61 17.42 -4.58 1.39
N ILE A 62 18.19 -3.61 0.90
CA ILE A 62 17.83 -2.19 0.88
C ILE A 62 16.61 -1.95 -0.01
N GLY A 63 16.56 -2.56 -1.20
CA GLY A 63 15.40 -2.45 -2.10
C GLY A 63 14.14 -3.08 -1.51
N ASN A 64 14.25 -4.21 -0.83
CA ASN A 64 13.13 -4.83 -0.13
C ASN A 64 12.61 -3.97 1.03
N ILE A 65 13.51 -3.42 1.84
CA ILE A 65 13.13 -2.47 2.92
C ILE A 65 12.44 -1.24 2.32
N PHE A 66 12.96 -0.71 1.22
CA PHE A 66 12.37 0.45 0.53
C PHE A 66 10.95 0.15 0.04
N MET A 67 10.72 -0.96 -0.67
CA MET A 67 9.39 -1.34 -1.16
C MET A 67 8.37 -1.50 -0.03
N ILE A 68 8.77 -2.17 1.07
CA ILE A 68 7.91 -2.34 2.25
C ILE A 68 7.61 -0.98 2.90
N SER A 69 8.63 -0.13 3.03
CA SER A 69 8.50 1.20 3.64
C SER A 69 7.55 2.08 2.84
N VAL A 70 7.61 2.04 1.51
CA VAL A 70 6.68 2.77 0.63
C VAL A 70 5.23 2.36 0.90
N ILE A 71 4.95 1.06 1.00
CA ILE A 71 3.61 0.56 1.30
C ILE A 71 3.16 0.99 2.69
N LEU A 72 4.01 0.83 3.70
CA LEU A 72 3.68 1.15 5.09
C LEU A 72 3.44 2.66 5.31
N ILE A 73 4.31 3.51 4.78
CA ILE A 73 4.18 4.97 4.88
C ILE A 73 2.88 5.42 4.22
N ASN A 74 2.56 4.88 3.04
CA ASN A 74 1.35 5.25 2.32
C ASN A 74 0.10 4.77 3.07
N LEU A 75 0.12 3.56 3.63
CA LEU A 75 -0.97 3.05 4.45
C LEU A 75 -1.21 3.92 5.70
N ILE A 76 -0.14 4.33 6.39
CA ILE A 76 -0.23 5.25 7.53
C ILE A 76 -0.86 6.58 7.09
N ALA A 77 -0.43 7.14 5.94
CA ALA A 77 -1.00 8.37 5.41
C ALA A 77 -2.50 8.24 5.11
N VAL A 78 -2.93 7.12 4.50
CA VAL A 78 -4.34 6.82 4.25
C VAL A 78 -5.13 6.77 5.55
N VAL A 79 -4.64 6.05 6.57
CA VAL A 79 -5.31 5.95 7.88
C VAL A 79 -5.40 7.30 8.57
N VAL A 80 -4.31 8.09 8.57
CA VAL A 80 -4.28 9.43 9.18
C VAL A 80 -5.28 10.35 8.48
N LEU A 81 -5.32 10.35 7.15
CA LEU A 81 -6.25 11.19 6.40
C LEU A 81 -7.70 10.70 6.50
N ALA A 82 -7.93 9.39 6.58
CA ALA A 82 -9.25 8.83 6.83
C ALA A 82 -9.81 9.31 8.19
N LEU A 83 -8.98 9.28 9.24
CA LEU A 83 -9.39 9.65 10.61
C LEU A 83 -9.46 11.18 10.80
N PHE A 84 -8.43 11.90 10.35
CA PHE A 84 -8.20 13.32 10.68
C PHE A 84 -8.23 14.27 9.47
N GLY A 85 -8.13 13.73 8.25
CA GLY A 85 -8.20 14.52 7.02
C GLY A 85 -9.56 15.19 6.86
N LYS A 86 -9.57 16.34 6.18
CA LYS A 86 -10.79 17.02 5.72
C LYS A 86 -11.12 16.57 4.30
#